data_AF-A0A951HX38-F1
#
_entry.id   AF-A0A951HX38-F1
#
_cell.length_a   1.000
_cell.length_b   1.000
_cell.length_c   1.000
_cell.angle_alpha   90.00
_cell.angle_beta   90.00
_cell.angle_gamma   90.00
#
_symmetry.space_group_name_H-M   'P 1'
#
loop_
_entity.id
_entity.type
_entity.pdbx_description
1 polymer ?
#
loop_
_entity_poly.entity_id
_entity_poly.type
_entity_poly.pdbx_seq_one_letter_code
_entity_poly.pdbx_strand_id
1 'polypeptide(L)'
;MSSQARAQASNTDRASDVDLEFRLHLLVASNVAADAAKLPAQLEVVARDLRPLLPFTNYRLGATFLSRAKSGKSLSVKGVGRTLLVTPALEASVNPTFYEFSTGTISLRGDEAGREVVQLAPFRFGLRIPLQGTVSRGGDEGNGSVLYEPVGITTELTLREGEPTVVGTLDAGRPNETLVLVLIATRAGAR
;
A
#
# COMPACT_ATOMS: atom_id res chain seq x y z
N MET A 1 3.73 33.00 33.39
CA MET A 1 3.21 31.84 32.63
C MET A 1 3.93 31.67 31.27
N SER A 2 5.25 31.89 31.21
CA SER A 2 5.95 32.12 29.92
C SER A 2 7.01 31.06 29.56
N SER A 3 7.16 30.00 30.36
CA SER A 3 8.18 28.95 30.14
C SER A 3 7.66 27.71 29.39
N GLN A 4 6.35 27.46 29.36
CA GLN A 4 5.78 26.26 28.70
C GLN A 4 5.66 26.41 27.17
N ALA A 5 5.44 27.62 26.63
CA ALA A 5 5.29 27.84 25.19
C ALA A 5 6.61 27.67 24.39
N ARG A 6 7.78 27.94 24.99
CA ARG A 6 9.08 27.79 24.32
C ARG A 6 9.54 26.32 24.22
N ALA A 7 9.10 25.45 25.12
CA ALA A 7 9.47 24.03 25.10
C ALA A 7 8.67 23.22 24.06
N GLN A 8 7.42 23.61 23.77
CA GLN A 8 6.60 22.95 22.75
C GLN A 8 7.03 23.31 21.31
N ALA A 9 7.53 24.54 21.09
CA ALA A 9 8.02 24.95 19.77
C ALA A 9 9.28 24.16 19.34
N SER A 10 10.24 23.93 20.24
CA SER A 10 11.48 23.23 19.91
C SER A 10 11.31 21.72 19.67
N ASN A 11 10.34 21.07 20.32
CA ASN A 11 10.02 19.66 20.08
C ASN A 11 9.27 19.45 18.76
N THR A 12 8.39 20.39 18.38
CA THR A 12 7.66 20.31 17.11
C THR A 12 8.61 20.51 15.92
N ASP A 13 9.55 21.45 16.02
CA ASP A 13 10.56 21.68 14.98
C ASP A 13 11.49 20.47 14.81
N ARG A 14 11.96 19.85 15.91
CA ARG A 14 12.80 18.64 15.84
C ARG A 14 12.06 17.44 15.24
N ALA A 15 10.78 17.26 15.59
CA ALA A 15 9.98 16.17 15.04
C ALA A 15 9.75 16.34 13.53
N SER A 16 9.78 17.56 13.00
CA SER A 16 9.54 17.85 11.57
C SER A 16 10.76 17.72 10.65
N ASP A 17 11.96 17.51 11.19
CA ASP A 17 13.18 17.29 10.40
C ASP A 17 13.57 15.81 10.29
N VAL A 18 12.75 14.91 10.81
CA VAL A 18 12.97 13.47 10.72
C VAL A 18 12.62 12.99 9.31
N ASP A 19 13.58 12.39 8.63
CA ASP A 19 13.34 11.63 7.40
C ASP A 19 12.72 10.26 7.74
N LEU A 20 11.59 9.95 7.11
CA LEU A 20 10.90 8.68 7.24
C LEU A 20 10.93 7.95 5.89
N GLU A 21 11.13 6.65 5.96
CA GLU A 21 11.05 5.70 4.85
C GLU A 21 9.76 4.89 5.00
N PHE A 22 8.95 4.89 3.95
CA PHE A 22 7.71 4.14 3.85
C PHE A 22 7.87 3.02 2.83
N ARG A 23 7.59 1.80 3.29
CA ARG A 23 7.52 0.59 2.46
C ARG A 23 6.07 0.13 2.40
N LEU A 24 5.47 0.30 1.24
CA LEU A 24 4.11 -0.17 0.95
C LEU A 24 4.21 -1.48 0.18
N HIS A 25 3.67 -2.54 0.76
CA HIS A 25 3.62 -3.86 0.17
C HIS A 25 2.18 -4.18 -0.23
N LEU A 26 2.01 -4.60 -1.48
CA LEU A 26 0.75 -5.15 -1.93
C LEU A 26 0.89 -6.67 -1.99
N LEU A 27 0.21 -7.35 -1.09
CA LEU A 27 0.09 -8.80 -1.12
C LEU A 27 -1.09 -9.20 -1.99
N VAL A 28 -0.97 -10.35 -2.62
CA VAL A 28 -2.06 -11.04 -3.30
C VAL A 28 -2.42 -12.26 -2.47
N ALA A 29 -3.64 -12.29 -1.95
CA ALA A 29 -4.19 -13.44 -1.26
C ALA A 29 -5.15 -14.17 -2.20
N SER A 30 -4.94 -15.46 -2.45
CA SER A 30 -5.73 -16.23 -3.41
C SER A 30 -5.86 -17.71 -3.04
N ASN A 31 -6.85 -18.37 -3.64
CA ASN A 31 -6.98 -19.84 -3.59
C ASN A 31 -6.41 -20.54 -4.84
N VAL A 32 -5.82 -19.77 -5.75
CA VAL A 32 -5.19 -20.30 -6.97
C VAL A 32 -3.76 -20.71 -6.64
N ALA A 33 -3.37 -21.93 -7.00
CA ALA A 33 -1.99 -22.36 -6.91
C ALA A 33 -1.12 -21.48 -7.81
N ALA A 34 -0.16 -20.79 -7.22
CA ALA A 34 0.84 -19.99 -7.92
C ALA A 34 2.22 -20.36 -7.37
N ASP A 35 3.27 -20.11 -8.15
CA ASP A 35 4.63 -20.18 -7.63
C ASP A 35 4.73 -19.28 -6.40
N ALA A 36 4.88 -19.93 -5.25
CA ALA A 36 4.98 -19.28 -3.96
C ALA A 36 6.36 -18.62 -3.87
N ALA A 37 6.54 -17.50 -4.56
CA ALA A 37 7.66 -16.61 -4.31
C ALA A 37 7.66 -16.32 -2.81
N LYS A 38 8.73 -16.75 -2.13
CA LYS A 38 8.82 -16.71 -0.67
C LYS A 38 8.58 -15.28 -0.20
N LEU A 39 7.58 -15.11 0.67
CA LEU A 39 7.33 -13.81 1.29
C LEU A 39 8.55 -13.40 2.12
N PRO A 40 8.91 -12.11 2.14
CA PRO A 40 9.85 -11.59 3.11
C PRO A 40 9.39 -11.95 4.55
N ALA A 41 10.33 -12.26 5.45
CA ALA A 41 10.02 -12.73 6.80
C ALA A 41 9.04 -11.82 7.58
N GLN A 42 9.15 -10.51 7.39
CA GLN A 42 8.25 -9.53 8.01
C GLN A 42 6.78 -9.68 7.52
N LEU A 43 6.58 -10.12 6.27
CA LEU A 43 5.26 -10.31 5.68
C LEU A 43 4.73 -11.74 5.88
N GLU A 44 5.58 -12.72 6.20
CA GLU A 44 5.16 -14.08 6.57
C GLU A 44 4.31 -14.05 7.85
N VAL A 45 4.70 -13.23 8.84
CA VAL A 45 3.93 -12.98 10.07
C VAL A 45 2.55 -12.42 9.74
N VAL A 46 2.49 -11.39 8.90
CA VAL A 46 1.21 -10.79 8.45
C VAL A 46 0.34 -11.83 7.74
N ALA A 47 0.91 -12.60 6.81
CA ALA A 47 0.16 -13.62 6.09
C ALA A 47 -0.41 -14.69 7.03
N ARG A 48 0.37 -15.12 8.03
CA ARG A 48 -0.08 -16.08 9.05
C ARG A 48 -1.26 -15.52 9.85
N ASP A 49 -1.20 -14.25 10.24
CA ASP A 49 -2.25 -13.60 11.04
C ASP A 49 -3.51 -13.31 10.21
N LEU A 50 -3.38 -13.16 8.88
CA LEU A 50 -4.51 -12.99 7.95
C LEU A 50 -5.23 -14.28 7.57
N ARG A 51 -4.55 -15.44 7.58
CA ARG A 51 -5.14 -16.76 7.24
C ARG A 51 -6.43 -17.10 7.99
N PRO A 52 -6.57 -16.85 9.31
CA PRO A 52 -7.83 -17.10 10.00
C PRO A 52 -8.93 -16.06 9.68
N LEU A 53 -8.57 -14.91 9.10
CA LEU A 53 -9.48 -13.79 8.85
C LEU A 53 -10.02 -13.77 7.42
N LEU A 54 -9.26 -14.31 6.46
CA LEU A 54 -9.59 -14.29 5.05
C LEU A 54 -9.70 -15.71 4.49
N PRO A 55 -10.61 -15.98 3.55
CA PRO A 55 -10.82 -17.31 2.98
C PRO A 55 -9.79 -17.66 1.90
N PHE A 56 -8.51 -17.34 2.12
CA PHE A 56 -7.43 -17.54 1.15
C PHE A 56 -6.31 -18.40 1.73
N THR A 57 -5.86 -19.39 0.96
CA THR A 57 -4.79 -20.30 1.38
C THR A 57 -3.39 -19.82 0.97
N ASN A 58 -3.30 -19.08 -0.13
CA ASN A 58 -2.03 -18.64 -0.71
C ASN A 58 -1.85 -17.13 -0.55
N TYR A 59 -0.65 -16.72 -0.18
CA TYR A 59 -0.26 -15.31 -0.08
C TYR A 59 1.07 -15.13 -0.80
N ARG A 60 1.11 -14.18 -1.74
CA ARG A 60 2.33 -13.83 -2.48
C ARG A 60 2.54 -12.32 -2.51
N LEU A 61 3.78 -11.89 -2.71
CA LEU A 61 4.09 -10.48 -2.91
C LEU A 61 3.72 -10.08 -4.34
N GLY A 62 2.81 -9.12 -4.49
CA GLY A 62 2.48 -8.52 -5.77
C GLY A 62 3.42 -7.37 -6.12
N ALA A 63 3.53 -6.39 -5.22
CA ALA A 63 4.40 -5.23 -5.43
C ALA A 63 4.99 -4.71 -4.12
N THR A 64 6.11 -4.01 -4.23
CA THR A 64 6.67 -3.18 -3.16
C THR A 64 6.93 -1.79 -3.71
N PHE A 65 6.50 -0.78 -2.95
CA PHE A 65 6.76 0.63 -3.23
C PHE A 65 7.56 1.20 -2.07
N LEU A 66 8.63 1.89 -2.42
CA LEU A 66 9.52 2.54 -1.48
C LEU A 66 9.44 4.04 -1.69
N SER A 67 9.28 4.78 -0.60
CA SER A 67 9.28 6.24 -0.64
C SER A 67 9.88 6.82 0.62
N ARG A 68 10.36 8.06 0.52
CA ARG A 68 10.87 8.81 1.66
C ARG A 68 10.20 10.16 1.74
N ALA A 69 9.88 10.58 2.95
CA ALA A 69 9.32 11.89 3.21
C ALA A 69 9.71 12.38 4.59
N LYS A 70 9.85 13.70 4.71
CA LYS A 70 10.06 14.35 6.01
C LYS A 70 8.77 14.37 6.81
N SER A 71 8.90 14.21 8.11
CA SER A 71 7.84 14.54 9.06
C SER A 71 7.41 16.00 8.89
N GLY A 72 6.14 16.29 9.15
CA GLY A 72 5.51 17.59 8.88
C GLY A 72 5.24 17.89 7.41
N LYS A 73 5.63 17.01 6.47
CA LYS A 73 5.38 17.16 5.02
C LYS A 73 4.34 16.15 4.53
N SER A 74 3.86 16.40 3.31
CA SER A 74 3.01 15.47 2.56
C SER A 74 3.84 14.64 1.59
N LEU A 75 3.25 13.54 1.13
CA LEU A 75 3.84 12.65 0.15
C LEU A 75 2.77 12.27 -0.87
N SER A 76 3.13 12.31 -2.16
CA SER A 76 2.26 11.87 -3.25
C SER A 76 3.11 11.22 -4.33
N VAL A 77 2.74 10.00 -4.71
CA VAL A 77 3.45 9.22 -5.70
C VAL A 77 2.42 8.61 -6.65
N LYS A 78 2.70 8.72 -7.94
CA LYS A 78 1.93 8.11 -9.02
C LYS A 78 2.88 7.32 -9.90
N GLY A 79 2.42 6.20 -10.40
CA GLY A 79 3.22 5.42 -11.32
C GLY A 79 2.43 4.39 -12.08
N VAL A 80 3.17 3.69 -12.94
CA VAL A 80 2.66 2.65 -13.81
C VAL A 80 3.43 1.38 -13.48
N GLY A 81 2.71 0.33 -13.10
CA GLY A 81 3.24 -0.98 -12.83
C GLY A 81 2.83 -1.98 -13.90
N ARG A 82 3.59 -3.08 -13.99
CA ARG A 82 3.05 -4.30 -14.59
C ARG A 82 1.79 -4.69 -13.82
N THR A 83 0.80 -5.24 -14.51
CA THR A 83 -0.39 -5.74 -13.82
C THR A 83 0.01 -6.79 -12.77
N LEU A 84 -0.39 -6.52 -11.52
CA LEU A 84 -0.09 -7.36 -10.35
C LEU A 84 -0.94 -8.64 -10.32
N LEU A 85 -1.89 -8.68 -11.26
CA LEU A 85 -2.91 -9.69 -11.42
C LEU A 85 -2.58 -10.61 -12.63
N VAL A 86 -1.38 -10.61 -13.21
CA VAL A 86 -1.12 -11.55 -14.34
C VAL A 86 -1.06 -12.99 -13.80
N THR A 87 -1.93 -13.85 -14.31
CA THR A 87 -1.72 -15.30 -14.30
C THR A 87 -0.87 -15.69 -15.51
N PRO A 88 -0.08 -16.78 -15.47
CA PRO A 88 0.74 -17.24 -16.59
C PRO A 88 -0.02 -17.37 -17.93
N ALA A 89 -1.35 -17.60 -17.89
CA ALA A 89 -2.20 -17.68 -19.06
C ALA A 89 -2.47 -16.33 -19.79
N LEU A 90 -2.07 -15.19 -19.23
CA LEU A 90 -2.40 -13.85 -19.72
C LEU A 90 -1.17 -13.01 -20.14
N GLU A 91 0.00 -13.65 -20.31
CA GLU A 91 1.25 -12.96 -20.68
C GLU A 91 1.19 -12.21 -22.02
N ALA A 92 0.20 -12.50 -22.88
CA ALA A 92 0.04 -11.91 -24.20
C ALA A 92 -0.63 -10.52 -24.21
N SER A 93 -1.24 -10.06 -23.11
CA SER A 93 -1.88 -8.73 -23.04
C SER A 93 -1.46 -7.97 -21.77
N VAL A 94 -0.34 -7.23 -21.88
CA VAL A 94 0.24 -6.50 -20.74
C VAL A 94 -0.39 -5.11 -20.64
N ASN A 95 -1.68 -5.05 -20.30
CA ASN A 95 -2.29 -3.78 -19.91
C ASN A 95 -1.70 -3.34 -18.56
N PRO A 96 -1.11 -2.14 -18.46
CA PRO A 96 -0.49 -1.70 -17.21
C PRO A 96 -1.53 -1.53 -16.10
N THR A 97 -1.08 -1.54 -14.85
CA THR A 97 -1.88 -1.06 -13.72
C THR A 97 -1.30 0.27 -13.26
N PHE A 98 -2.14 1.29 -13.18
CA PHE A 98 -1.72 2.58 -12.62
C PHE A 98 -1.90 2.53 -11.12
N TYR A 99 -0.96 3.09 -10.37
CA TYR A 99 -1.05 3.21 -8.93
C TYR A 99 -0.84 4.66 -8.50
N GLU A 100 -1.51 5.02 -7.42
CA GLU A 100 -1.35 6.29 -6.74
C GLU A 100 -1.37 6.03 -5.24
N PHE A 101 -0.46 6.64 -4.51
CA PHE A 101 -0.63 6.77 -3.08
C PHE A 101 -0.26 8.17 -2.64
N SER A 102 -1.00 8.68 -1.68
CA SER A 102 -0.74 9.99 -1.09
C SER A 102 -1.06 9.99 0.38
N THR A 103 -0.35 10.83 1.12
CA THR A 103 -0.69 11.18 2.48
C THR A 103 -0.68 12.69 2.64
N GLY A 104 -1.57 13.20 3.50
CA GLY A 104 -1.49 14.55 4.04
C GLY A 104 -0.27 14.70 4.94
N THR A 105 -0.41 15.45 6.02
CA THR A 105 0.70 15.71 6.94
C THR A 105 1.12 14.42 7.64
N ILE A 106 2.39 14.04 7.45
CA ILE A 106 3.04 12.99 8.21
C ILE A 106 3.43 13.57 9.57
N SER A 107 3.07 12.95 10.69
CA SER A 107 3.49 13.44 12.01
C SER A 107 4.00 12.33 12.90
N LEU A 108 4.98 12.66 13.73
CA LEU A 108 5.48 11.78 14.78
C LEU A 108 4.81 12.18 16.09
N ARG A 109 4.17 11.23 16.76
CA ARG A 109 3.49 11.44 18.05
C ARG A 109 3.90 10.37 19.04
N GLY A 110 3.78 10.65 20.34
CA GLY A 110 3.83 9.62 21.38
C GLY A 110 2.46 8.94 21.50
N ASP A 111 2.44 7.62 21.63
CA ASP A 111 1.27 6.88 22.08
C ASP A 111 1.07 7.04 23.60
N GLU A 112 -0.03 6.48 24.14
CA GLU A 112 -0.34 6.54 25.59
C GLU A 112 0.73 5.90 26.47
N ALA A 113 1.57 5.02 25.91
CA ALA A 113 2.69 4.38 26.57
C ALA A 113 4.02 5.14 26.36
N GLY A 114 3.98 6.33 25.74
CA GLY A 114 5.15 7.16 25.45
C GLY A 114 6.01 6.65 24.29
N ARG A 115 5.55 5.66 23.52
CA ARG A 115 6.26 5.14 22.34
C ARG A 115 5.95 6.00 21.14
N GLU A 116 6.94 6.22 20.29
CA GLU A 116 6.74 7.02 19.08
C GLU A 116 5.97 6.25 18.00
N VAL A 117 4.97 6.91 17.41
CA VAL A 117 4.13 6.41 16.33
C VAL A 117 4.09 7.41 15.18
N VAL A 118 4.04 6.88 13.96
CA VAL A 118 3.89 7.68 12.74
C VAL A 118 2.40 7.79 12.42
N GLN A 119 1.86 9.00 12.47
CA GLN A 119 0.48 9.27 12.06
C GLN A 119 0.44 9.81 10.63
N LEU A 120 -0.41 9.20 9.80
CA LEU A 120 -0.69 9.57 8.42
C LEU A 120 -2.16 9.97 8.29
N ALA A 121 -2.43 11.25 8.00
CA ALA A 121 -3.79 11.74 7.89
C ALA A 121 -3.93 12.85 6.83
N PRO A 122 -4.81 12.69 5.82
CA PRO A 122 -5.40 11.42 5.37
C PRO A 122 -4.37 10.57 4.61
N PHE A 123 -4.49 9.24 4.65
CA PHE A 123 -3.78 8.32 3.75
C PHE A 123 -4.72 7.84 2.64
N ARG A 124 -4.21 7.78 1.41
CA ARG A 124 -4.92 7.31 0.22
C ARG A 124 -4.03 6.38 -0.57
N PHE A 125 -4.60 5.25 -0.97
CA PHE A 125 -4.02 4.34 -1.94
C PHE A 125 -5.06 4.03 -3.00
N GLY A 126 -4.65 4.03 -4.26
CA GLY A 126 -5.52 3.77 -5.40
C GLY A 126 -4.80 3.00 -6.50
N LEU A 127 -5.53 2.13 -7.17
CA LEU A 127 -5.14 1.43 -8.38
C LEU A 127 -6.15 1.73 -9.48
N ARG A 128 -5.70 1.75 -10.73
CA ARG A 128 -6.58 1.66 -11.90
C ARG A 128 -6.22 0.36 -12.62
N ILE A 129 -7.11 -0.61 -12.49
CA ILE A 129 -6.90 -1.96 -13.01
C ILE A 129 -7.60 -2.12 -14.37
N PRO A 130 -6.96 -2.77 -15.35
CA PRO A 130 -7.60 -3.03 -16.63
C PRO A 130 -8.64 -4.15 -16.48
N LEU A 131 -9.87 -3.87 -16.88
CA LEU A 131 -10.91 -4.87 -17.08
C LEU A 131 -10.83 -5.38 -18.52
N GLN A 132 -10.65 -6.68 -18.68
CA GLN A 132 -10.75 -7.33 -19.99
C GLN A 132 -12.22 -7.60 -20.28
N GLY A 133 -12.88 -6.63 -20.92
CA GLY A 133 -14.18 -6.84 -21.53
C GLY A 133 -14.01 -7.13 -23.01
N THR A 134 -14.59 -8.22 -23.50
CA THR A 134 -14.95 -8.32 -24.93
C THR A 134 -16.10 -7.35 -25.17
N VAL A 135 -15.80 -6.09 -25.47
CA VAL A 135 -16.80 -5.19 -26.03
C VAL A 135 -16.91 -5.55 -27.51
N SER A 136 -17.69 -6.59 -27.83
CA SER A 136 -18.08 -6.90 -29.20
C SER A 136 -19.08 -5.84 -29.66
N ARG A 137 -18.57 -4.69 -30.07
CA ARG A 137 -19.36 -3.72 -30.83
C ARG A 137 -19.54 -4.35 -32.21
N GLY A 138 -20.75 -4.80 -32.50
CA GLY A 138 -21.05 -5.55 -33.73
C GLY A 138 -20.44 -4.90 -34.96
N GLY A 139 -19.69 -5.69 -35.73
CA GLY A 139 -19.28 -5.37 -37.10
C GLY A 139 -17.81 -5.02 -37.34
N ASP A 140 -17.01 -4.66 -36.33
CA ASP A 140 -15.60 -4.28 -36.54
C ASP A 140 -14.63 -5.28 -35.91
N GLU A 141 -13.88 -5.98 -36.76
CA GLU A 141 -12.70 -6.76 -36.36
C GLU A 141 -11.63 -5.82 -35.80
N GLY A 142 -11.21 -6.03 -34.54
CA GLY A 142 -9.80 -5.84 -34.18
C GLY A 142 -9.42 -4.85 -33.06
N ASN A 143 -10.29 -3.94 -32.59
CA ASN A 143 -9.90 -3.00 -31.53
C ASN A 143 -10.62 -3.24 -30.21
N GLY A 144 -10.11 -4.20 -29.41
CA GLY A 144 -10.53 -4.36 -28.02
C GLY A 144 -10.20 -3.12 -27.20
N SER A 145 -11.21 -2.34 -26.81
CA SER A 145 -11.02 -1.20 -25.91
C SER A 145 -10.79 -1.69 -24.48
N VAL A 146 -9.66 -1.32 -23.87
CA VAL A 146 -9.33 -1.65 -22.48
C VAL A 146 -10.01 -0.63 -21.56
N LEU A 147 -10.95 -1.10 -20.73
CA LEU A 147 -11.59 -0.29 -19.69
C LEU A 147 -10.75 -0.34 -18.41
N TYR A 148 -10.66 0.77 -17.68
CA TYR A 148 -9.93 0.84 -16.41
C TYR A 148 -10.86 1.18 -15.26
N GLU A 149 -10.88 0.32 -14.25
CA GLU A 149 -11.69 0.51 -13.04
C GLU A 149 -10.81 1.03 -11.89
N PRO A 150 -11.21 2.11 -11.20
CA PRO A 150 -10.53 2.58 -10.01
C PRO A 150 -10.90 1.74 -8.78
N VAL A 151 -9.91 1.30 -8.03
CA VAL A 151 -10.08 0.64 -6.72
C VAL A 151 -9.12 1.27 -5.71
N GLY A 152 -9.51 1.43 -4.46
CA GLY A 152 -8.67 2.14 -3.50
C GLY A 152 -9.13 2.10 -2.05
N ILE A 153 -8.24 2.54 -1.16
CA ILE A 153 -8.49 2.73 0.26
C ILE A 153 -8.19 4.19 0.61
N THR A 154 -9.08 4.81 1.38
CA THR A 154 -8.83 6.10 2.03
C THR A 154 -9.09 5.92 3.52
N THR A 155 -8.11 6.23 4.35
CA THR A 155 -8.21 6.07 5.81
C THR A 155 -7.21 6.99 6.51
N GLU A 156 -7.34 7.13 7.82
CA GLU A 156 -6.28 7.65 8.68
C GLU A 156 -5.51 6.46 9.26
N LEU A 157 -4.19 6.61 9.44
CA LEU A 157 -3.32 5.53 9.95
C LEU A 157 -2.45 6.03 11.09
N THR A 158 -2.26 5.14 12.06
CA THR A 158 -1.23 5.27 13.10
C THR A 158 -0.37 4.02 13.02
N LEU A 159 0.92 4.19 12.74
CA LEU A 159 1.87 3.12 12.51
C LEU A 159 2.90 3.09 13.63
N ARG A 160 3.27 1.89 14.07
CA ARG A 160 4.46 1.69 14.92
C ARG A 160 5.69 1.60 14.03
N GLU A 161 6.79 2.22 14.47
CA GLU A 161 8.02 2.23 13.68
C GLU A 161 8.56 0.80 13.50
N GLY A 162 8.88 0.43 12.26
CA GLY A 162 9.40 -0.89 11.89
C GLY A 162 8.39 -2.03 11.86
N GLU A 163 7.15 -1.79 12.29
CA GLU A 163 6.12 -2.82 12.39
C GLU A 163 5.23 -2.87 11.13
N PRO A 164 5.02 -4.05 10.52
CA PRO A 164 4.10 -4.19 9.40
C PRO A 164 2.66 -4.02 9.87
N THR A 165 2.00 -3.00 9.33
CA THR A 165 0.59 -2.70 9.62
C THR A 165 -0.26 -3.02 8.41
N VAL A 166 -1.31 -3.84 8.60
CA VAL A 166 -2.32 -4.06 7.56
C VAL A 166 -3.22 -2.82 7.49
N VAL A 167 -3.24 -2.16 6.34
CA VAL A 167 -4.07 -0.98 6.08
C VAL A 167 -5.49 -1.39 5.70
N GLY A 168 -5.61 -2.46 4.90
CA GLY A 168 -6.91 -2.97 4.47
C GLY A 168 -6.80 -3.92 3.28
N THR A 169 -7.96 -4.37 2.80
CA THR A 169 -8.09 -5.25 1.64
C THR A 169 -8.78 -4.53 0.48
N LEU A 170 -8.40 -4.84 -0.76
CA LEU A 170 -9.03 -4.32 -1.96
C LEU A 170 -9.48 -5.49 -2.85
N ASP A 171 -10.71 -5.44 -3.34
CA ASP A 171 -11.15 -6.33 -4.41
C ASP A 171 -10.69 -5.77 -5.75
N ALA A 172 -10.07 -6.61 -6.58
CA ALA A 172 -9.61 -6.28 -7.92
C ALA A 172 -10.52 -6.86 -9.01
N GLY A 173 -11.76 -7.25 -8.67
CA GLY A 173 -12.76 -7.80 -9.58
C GLY A 173 -12.45 -9.21 -10.05
N ARG A 174 -11.60 -9.95 -9.33
CA ARG A 174 -11.21 -11.32 -9.70
C ARG A 174 -11.77 -12.34 -8.72
N PRO A 175 -12.35 -13.44 -9.21
CA PRO A 175 -12.82 -14.49 -8.34
C PRO A 175 -11.62 -15.13 -7.62
N ASN A 176 -11.80 -15.43 -6.33
CA ASN A 176 -10.82 -16.14 -5.51
C ASN A 176 -9.48 -15.41 -5.30
N GLU A 177 -9.45 -14.08 -5.44
CA GLU A 177 -8.27 -13.25 -5.18
C GLU A 177 -8.67 -11.93 -4.52
N THR A 178 -7.88 -11.48 -3.55
CA THR A 178 -7.96 -10.12 -3.01
C THR A 178 -6.55 -9.55 -2.86
N LEU A 179 -6.48 -8.22 -2.89
CA LEU A 179 -5.25 -7.50 -2.59
C LEU A 179 -5.25 -7.11 -1.12
N VAL A 180 -4.11 -7.27 -0.45
CA VAL A 180 -3.92 -6.79 0.92
C VAL A 180 -2.84 -5.73 0.93
N LEU A 181 -3.19 -4.56 1.46
CA LEU A 181 -2.29 -3.43 1.59
C LEU A 181 -1.61 -3.46 2.95
N VAL A 182 -0.28 -3.54 2.95
CA VAL A 182 0.55 -3.53 4.16
C VAL A 182 1.51 -2.36 4.09
N LEU A 183 1.67 -1.62 5.18
CA LEU A 183 2.55 -0.47 5.28
C LEU A 183 3.53 -0.64 6.44
N ILE A 184 4.79 -0.34 6.18
CA ILE A 184 5.86 -0.26 7.18
C ILE A 184 6.46 1.13 7.10
N ALA A 185 6.65 1.79 8.24
CA ALA A 185 7.33 3.08 8.34
C ALA A 185 8.56 2.95 9.25
N THR A 186 9.70 3.48 8.82
CA THR A 186 10.97 3.47 9.57
C THR A 186 11.67 4.81 9.40
N ARG A 187 12.50 5.24 10.36
CA ARG A 187 13.38 6.39 10.13
C ARG A 187 14.41 6.08 9.04
N ALA A 188 14.63 7.04 8.14
CA ALA A 188 15.67 6.90 7.13
C ALA A 188 17.04 6.95 7.82
N GLY A 189 17.85 5.91 7.62
CA GLY A 189 19.20 5.81 8.20
C GLY A 189 19.31 4.96 9.46
N ALA A 190 18.20 4.46 10.02
CA ALA A 190 18.25 3.36 10.99
C ALA A 190 18.54 2.06 10.22
N ARG A 191 19.82 1.69 10.11
CA ARG A 191 20.28 0.39 9.62
C ARG A 191 21.08 -0.33 10.68
#